data_AF-A0AA95L1J5-F1
#
_entry.id   AF-A0AA95L1J5-F1
#
_cell.length_a   1.000
_cell.length_b   1.000
_cell.length_c   1.000
_cell.angle_alpha   90.00
_cell.angle_beta   90.00
_cell.angle_gamma   90.00
#
_symmetry.space_group_name_H-M   'P 1'
#
loop_
_entity.id
_entity.type
_entity.pdbx_description
1 polymer ?
#
loop_
_entity_poly.entity_id
_entity_poly.type
_entity_poly.pdbx_seq_one_letter_code
_entity_poly.pdbx_strand_id
1 'polypeptide(L)'
;MHEEEKHIVTPVVQLLNLYRKVMDNPSFDQYQIYEADITTLFEKISEMQLSESDLILLSEVRILHEQIIHVILEEKSSLNEEIDLFERKKRANDHYGKSSNYNVGAFFVDFKN
;
A
#
# COMPACT_ATOMS: atom_id res chain seq x y z
N MET A 1 -6.89 34.29 -31.97
CA MET A 1 -7.69 34.40 -30.74
C MET A 1 -8.09 32.99 -30.36
N HIS A 2 -7.38 32.39 -29.41
CA HIS A 2 -7.77 31.13 -28.79
C HIS A 2 -7.99 31.46 -27.32
N GLU A 3 -9.26 31.60 -26.96
CA GLU A 3 -9.68 31.62 -25.56
C GLU A 3 -9.42 30.21 -25.02
N GLU A 4 -8.37 30.06 -24.24
CA GLU A 4 -8.24 28.93 -23.34
C GLU A 4 -9.37 29.05 -22.31
N GLU A 5 -10.46 28.30 -22.54
CA GLU A 5 -11.47 28.04 -21.54
C GLU A 5 -10.76 27.48 -20.30
N LYS A 6 -10.55 28.34 -19.29
CA LYS A 6 -10.21 27.90 -17.94
C LYS A 6 -11.37 27.06 -17.43
N HIS A 7 -11.35 25.77 -17.71
CA HIS A 7 -12.21 24.81 -17.04
C HIS A 7 -11.99 24.99 -15.54
N ILE A 8 -12.99 25.55 -14.86
CA ILE A 8 -13.02 25.61 -13.40
C ILE A 8 -13.18 24.16 -12.95
N VAL A 9 -12.05 23.49 -12.69
CA VAL A 9 -12.05 22.11 -12.21
C VAL A 9 -12.60 22.15 -10.78
N THR A 10 -13.79 21.59 -10.57
CA THR A 10 -14.40 21.54 -9.24
C THR A 10 -13.56 20.65 -8.31
N PRO A 11 -13.59 20.89 -6.99
CA PRO A 11 -12.88 20.03 -6.04
C PRO A 11 -13.23 18.54 -6.19
N VAL A 12 -14.47 18.23 -6.57
CA VAL A 12 -14.94 16.86 -6.83
C VAL A 12 -14.25 16.24 -8.04
N VAL A 13 -14.11 16.99 -9.14
CA VAL A 13 -13.38 16.52 -10.33
C VAL A 13 -11.88 16.34 -10.02
N GLN A 14 -11.30 17.24 -9.21
CA GLN A 14 -9.92 17.10 -8.75
C GLN A 14 -9.74 15.82 -7.93
N LEU A 15 -10.67 15.55 -7.00
CA LEU A 15 -10.66 14.35 -6.17
C LEU A 15 -10.71 13.08 -7.03
N LEU A 16 -11.64 13.03 -7.98
CA LEU A 16 -11.74 11.90 -8.91
C LEU A 16 -10.45 11.67 -9.70
N ASN A 17 -9.82 12.74 -10.17
CA ASN A 17 -8.55 12.65 -10.89
C ASN A 17 -7.41 12.13 -10.01
N LEU A 18 -7.37 12.49 -8.72
CA LEU A 18 -6.38 11.91 -7.80
C LEU A 18 -6.61 10.42 -7.60
N TYR A 19 -7.86 9.99 -7.39
CA TYR A 19 -8.17 8.57 -7.28
C TYR A 19 -7.79 7.79 -8.55
N ARG A 20 -8.05 8.34 -9.74
CA ARG A 20 -7.61 7.72 -11.01
C ARG A 20 -6.08 7.60 -11.09
N LYS A 21 -5.32 8.62 -10.67
CA LYS A 21 -3.85 8.55 -10.61
C LYS A 21 -3.33 7.51 -9.62
N VAL A 22 -4.02 7.31 -8.50
CA VAL A 22 -3.67 6.23 -7.58
C VAL A 22 -3.92 4.87 -8.25
N MET A 23 -5.01 4.75 -8.99
CA MET A 23 -5.38 3.52 -9.69
C MET A 23 -4.49 3.17 -10.90
N ASP A 24 -3.67 4.10 -11.42
CA ASP A 24 -2.69 3.79 -12.47
C ASP A 24 -1.63 2.77 -11.98
N ASN A 25 -1.30 2.81 -10.69
CA ASN A 25 -0.45 1.84 -10.02
C ASN A 25 -0.92 1.69 -8.57
N PRO A 26 -1.96 0.89 -8.31
CA PRO A 26 -2.61 0.86 -7.01
C PRO A 26 -1.70 0.21 -5.98
N SER A 27 -1.31 0.99 -4.98
CA SER A 27 -0.57 0.52 -3.81
C SER A 27 -0.77 1.47 -2.63
N PHE A 28 -0.45 1.00 -1.43
CA PHE A 28 -0.42 1.87 -0.24
C PHE A 28 0.52 3.07 -0.45
N ASP A 29 1.73 2.83 -0.97
CA ASP A 29 2.73 3.88 -1.19
C ASP A 29 2.21 4.95 -2.16
N GLN A 30 1.55 4.54 -3.24
CA GLN A 30 0.99 5.46 -4.21
C GLN A 30 -0.15 6.29 -3.62
N TYR A 31 -1.03 5.67 -2.81
CA TYR A 31 -2.08 6.39 -2.09
C TYR A 31 -1.49 7.42 -1.12
N GLN A 32 -0.43 7.06 -0.39
CA GLN A 32 0.21 7.91 0.60
C GLN A 32 0.78 9.21 0.00
N ILE A 33 1.24 9.19 -1.25
CA ILE A 33 1.72 10.38 -1.97
C ILE A 33 0.62 11.47 -2.06
N TYR A 34 -0.64 11.06 -2.23
CA TYR A 34 -1.76 11.98 -2.47
C TYR A 34 -2.70 12.13 -1.26
N GLU A 35 -2.45 11.43 -0.15
CA GLU A 35 -3.33 11.38 1.03
C GLU A 35 -3.70 12.77 1.57
N ALA A 36 -2.71 13.66 1.69
CA ALA A 36 -2.90 15.02 2.20
C ALA A 36 -3.80 15.86 1.27
N ASP A 37 -3.60 15.74 -0.03
CA ASP A 37 -4.40 16.44 -1.04
C ASP A 37 -5.84 15.90 -1.08
N ILE A 38 -6.00 14.58 -1.01
CA ILE A 38 -7.29 13.90 -0.93
C ILE A 38 -8.07 14.37 0.31
N THR A 39 -7.41 14.42 1.47
CA THR A 39 -8.02 14.88 2.73
C THR A 39 -8.47 16.34 2.61
N THR A 40 -7.58 17.20 2.11
CA THR A 40 -7.89 18.62 1.89
C THR A 40 -9.07 18.82 0.94
N LEU A 41 -9.19 17.99 -0.10
CA LEU A 41 -10.31 18.04 -1.04
C LEU A 41 -11.61 17.60 -0.39
N PHE A 42 -11.60 16.55 0.44
CA PHE A 42 -12.78 16.14 1.19
C PHE A 42 -13.28 17.23 2.13
N GLU A 43 -12.38 17.93 2.84
CA GLU A 43 -12.74 19.06 3.69
C GLU A 43 -13.43 20.16 2.88
N LYS A 44 -12.86 20.56 1.74
CA LYS A 44 -13.46 21.57 0.84
C LYS A 44 -14.81 21.15 0.28
N ILE A 45 -14.96 19.88 -0.08
CA ILE A 45 -16.21 19.32 -0.61
C ILE A 45 -17.28 19.32 0.49
N SER A 46 -16.91 19.10 1.75
CA SER A 46 -17.87 19.08 2.88
C SER A 46 -18.53 20.43 3.16
N GLU A 47 -17.87 21.53 2.78
CA GLU A 47 -18.37 22.91 2.94
C GLU A 47 -19.14 23.41 1.71
N MET A 48 -19.12 22.66 0.61
CA MET A 48 -19.69 23.05 -0.68
C MET A 48 -21.14 22.56 -0.83
N GLN A 49 -21.97 23.34 -1.52
CA GLN A 49 -23.24 22.82 -2.02
C GLN A 49 -23.00 21.97 -3.27
N LEU A 50 -23.39 20.71 -3.20
CA LEU A 50 -23.16 19.73 -4.25
C LEU A 50 -24.32 19.71 -5.25
N SER A 51 -23.97 19.71 -6.53
CA SER A 51 -24.92 19.44 -7.60
C SER A 51 -25.19 17.94 -7.75
N GLU A 52 -26.24 17.58 -8.48
CA GLU A 52 -26.51 16.16 -8.81
C GLU A 52 -25.36 15.53 -9.59
N SER A 53 -24.71 16.28 -10.49
CA SER A 53 -23.52 15.81 -11.20
C SER A 53 -22.33 15.53 -10.27
N ASP A 54 -22.15 16.34 -9.22
CA ASP A 54 -21.08 16.11 -8.23
C ASP A 54 -21.33 14.81 -7.45
N LEU A 55 -22.59 14.51 -7.12
CA LEU A 55 -22.95 13.27 -6.43
C LEU A 55 -22.64 12.02 -7.27
N ILE A 56 -22.85 12.09 -8.59
CA ILE A 56 -22.48 10.99 -9.51
C ILE A 56 -20.96 10.77 -9.50
N LEU A 57 -20.17 11.86 -9.58
CA LEU A 57 -18.71 11.77 -9.53
C LEU A 57 -18.21 11.25 -8.17
N LEU A 58 -18.84 11.67 -7.06
CA LEU A 58 -18.51 11.15 -5.73
C LEU A 58 -18.87 9.67 -5.58
N SER A 59 -19.90 9.18 -6.26
CA SER A 59 -20.18 7.75 -6.33
C SER A 59 -19.06 7.00 -7.04
N GLU A 60 -18.48 7.56 -8.10
CA GLU A 60 -17.31 6.97 -8.78
C GLU A 60 -16.08 6.98 -7.86
N VAL A 61 -15.80 8.11 -7.19
CA VAL A 61 -14.73 8.22 -6.19
C VAL A 61 -14.86 7.13 -5.12
N ARG A 62 -16.08 6.90 -4.63
CA ARG A 62 -16.33 5.86 -3.62
C ARG A 62 -15.96 4.46 -4.13
N ILE A 63 -16.32 4.12 -5.36
CA ILE A 63 -15.98 2.82 -5.96
C ILE A 63 -14.45 2.67 -6.04
N LEU A 64 -13.74 3.69 -6.52
CA LEU A 64 -12.28 3.67 -6.60
C LEU A 64 -11.65 3.56 -5.20
N HIS A 65 -12.21 4.23 -4.20
CA HIS A 65 -11.75 4.14 -2.81
C HIS A 65 -11.90 2.72 -2.24
N GLU A 66 -13.05 2.08 -2.46
CA GLU A 66 -13.28 0.69 -2.04
C GLU A 66 -12.28 -0.28 -2.72
N GLN A 67 -11.96 -0.05 -3.99
CA GLN A 67 -10.93 -0.83 -4.71
C GLN A 67 -9.53 -0.64 -4.13
N ILE A 68 -9.13 0.60 -3.82
CA ILE A 68 -7.82 0.89 -3.19
C ILE A 68 -7.72 0.23 -1.81
N ILE A 69 -8.79 0.31 -1.00
CA ILE A 69 -8.83 -0.39 0.29
C ILE A 69 -8.57 -1.89 0.10
N HIS A 70 -9.22 -2.51 -0.89
CA HIS A 70 -9.03 -3.93 -1.15
C HIS A 70 -7.58 -4.26 -1.48
N VAL A 71 -6.95 -3.50 -2.38
CA VAL A 71 -5.53 -3.67 -2.73
C VAL A 71 -4.63 -3.52 -1.49
N ILE A 72 -4.83 -2.49 -0.69
CA ILE A 72 -4.02 -2.25 0.52
C ILE A 72 -4.19 -3.40 1.54
N LEU A 73 -5.39 -3.97 1.65
CA LEU A 73 -5.63 -5.12 2.52
C LEU A 73 -4.91 -6.38 2.03
N GLU A 74 -4.85 -6.60 0.71
CA GLU A 74 -4.08 -7.70 0.10
C GLU A 74 -2.57 -7.51 0.29
N GLU A 75 -2.06 -6.29 0.09
CA GLU A 75 -0.66 -5.94 0.37
C GLU A 75 -0.30 -6.22 1.83
N LYS A 76 -1.15 -5.78 2.76
CA LYS A 76 -0.98 -6.04 4.19
C LYS A 76 -0.98 -7.54 4.50
N SER A 77 -1.86 -8.31 3.86
CA SER A 77 -1.90 -9.77 4.05
C SER A 77 -0.59 -10.42 3.59
N SER A 78 -0.11 -10.03 2.40
CA SER A 78 1.12 -10.54 1.82
C SER A 78 2.33 -10.23 2.70
N LEU A 79 2.43 -8.99 3.22
CA LEU A 79 3.50 -8.59 4.14
C LEU A 79 3.47 -9.40 5.45
N ASN A 80 2.29 -9.69 6.01
CA ASN A 80 2.18 -10.51 7.21
C ASN A 80 2.69 -11.94 6.97
N GLU A 81 2.37 -12.54 5.81
CA GLU A 81 2.87 -13.87 5.44
C GLU A 81 4.40 -13.88 5.30
N GLU A 82 4.98 -12.82 4.72
CA GLU A 82 6.43 -12.68 4.61
C GLU A 82 7.12 -12.56 5.97
N ILE A 83 6.54 -11.78 6.89
CA ILE A 83 7.01 -11.64 8.27
C ILE A 83 6.99 -13.01 8.97
N ASP A 84 5.87 -13.73 8.89
CA ASP A 84 5.73 -15.06 9.48
C ASP A 84 6.77 -16.05 8.92
N LEU A 85 6.98 -16.02 7.60
CA LEU A 85 8.00 -16.85 6.95
C LEU A 85 9.40 -16.49 7.44
N PHE A 86 9.70 -15.19 7.55
CA PHE A 86 10.98 -14.70 8.05
C PHE A 86 11.23 -15.13 9.50
N GLU A 87 10.22 -15.03 10.37
CA GLU A 87 10.31 -15.50 11.76
C GLU A 87 10.50 -17.01 11.87
N ARG A 88 9.83 -17.80 11.02
CA ARG A 88 10.03 -19.25 10.95
C ARG A 88 11.46 -19.58 10.50
N LYS A 89 11.97 -18.91 9.45
CA LYS A 89 13.35 -19.07 8.97
C LYS A 89 14.36 -18.70 10.06
N LYS A 90 14.15 -17.59 10.77
CA LYS A 90 14.99 -17.17 11.89
C LYS A 90 15.03 -18.22 13.00
N ARG A 91 13.87 -18.72 13.44
CA ARG A 91 13.79 -19.78 14.47
C ARG A 91 14.49 -21.06 14.06
N ALA A 92 14.34 -21.48 12.79
CA ALA A 92 15.04 -22.64 12.26
C ALA A 92 16.56 -22.41 12.27
N ASN A 93 17.03 -21.26 11.80
CA ASN A 93 18.45 -20.91 11.80
C ASN A 93 19.03 -20.85 13.23
N ASP A 94 18.30 -20.32 14.21
CA ASP A 94 18.72 -20.29 15.61
C ASP A 94 18.82 -21.69 16.23
N HIS A 95 17.98 -22.64 15.80
CA HIS A 95 18.05 -24.05 16.21
C HIS A 95 19.28 -24.78 15.64
N TYR A 96 19.65 -24.50 14.39
CA TYR A 96 20.87 -25.06 13.78
C TYR A 96 22.15 -24.35 14.26
N GLY A 97 22.09 -23.04 14.53
CA GLY A 97 23.22 -22.26 15.05
C GLY A 97 23.60 -22.66 16.48
N LYS A 98 22.63 -22.95 17.34
CA LYS A 98 22.89 -23.41 18.73
C LYS A 98 23.35 -24.86 18.82
N SER A 99 23.03 -25.72 17.84
CA SER A 99 23.55 -27.09 17.78
C SER A 99 24.98 -27.17 17.22
N SER A 100 25.53 -26.09 16.66
CA SER A 100 26.95 -26.01 16.23
C SER A 100 27.93 -25.64 17.36
N ASN A 101 27.44 -25.29 18.56
CA ASN A 101 28.28 -24.84 19.67
C ASN A 101 28.52 -25.90 20.77
N TYR A 102 28.29 -27.17 20.46
CA TYR A 102 28.77 -28.29 21.26
C TYR A 102 29.43 -29.33 20.34
N ASN A 103 30.74 -29.52 20.52
CA ASN A 103 31.59 -30.58 19.93
C ASN A 103 32.01 -30.46 18.45
N VAL A 104 32.82 -29.45 18.10
CA VAL A 104 33.83 -29.59 17.02
C VAL A 104 35.21 -29.81 17.66
N GLY A 105 35.31 -30.77 18.57
CA GLY A 105 36.52 -31.08 19.34
C GLY A 105 36.98 -32.54 19.31
N ALA A 106 36.29 -33.46 18.62
CA ALA A 106 36.66 -34.88 18.67
C ALA A 106 36.16 -35.71 17.47
N PHE A 107 36.37 -35.23 16.24
CA PHE A 107 36.17 -36.07 15.04
C PHE A 107 37.32 -35.90 14.04
N PHE A 108 38.55 -36.09 14.52
CA PHE A 108 39.59 -36.66 13.67
C PHE A 108 39.93 -38.01 14.28
N VAL A 109 39.29 -39.04 13.73
CA VAL A 109 39.58 -40.42 14.00
C VAL A 109 40.94 -40.68 13.35
N ASP A 110 41.98 -40.83 14.17
CA ASP A 110 43.28 -41.30 13.73
C ASP A 110 43.14 -42.78 13.33
N PHE A 111 42.90 -42.99 12.04
CA PHE A 111 43.04 -44.29 11.40
C PHE A 111 44.23 -44.20 10.43
N LYS A 112 45.41 -44.64 10.87
CA LYS A 112 46.07 -45.87 10.36
C LYS A 112 47.52 -46.02 10.86
N ASN A 113 47.76 -47.22 11.38
CA ASN A 113 48.95 -48.10 11.34
C ASN A 113 50.34 -47.51 11.06
#